data_AF-U2IXE8-F1
#
_entry.id   AF-U2IXE8-F1
#
_cell.length_a   1.000
_cell.length_b   1.000
_cell.length_c   1.000
_cell.angle_alpha   90.00
_cell.angle_beta   90.00
_cell.angle_gamma   90.00
#
_symmetry.space_group_name_H-M   'P 1'
#
loop_
_entity.id
_entity.type
_entity.pdbx_description
1 polymer ?
#
loop_
_entity_poly.entity_id
_entity_poly.type
_entity_poly.pdbx_seq_one_letter_code
_entity_poly.pdbx_strand_id
1 'polypeptide(L)'
;FASPVGLMLPCNHIYNQYLFIEDSDANLERFEKQARNMHSLARYSRSNQINEEWIQEYLNIAHSQGLTSIRAHFNVLAWSSDKEELRQIKNDVGSALALMECHPRHNTIDAATLYWAGIPGNAADFPAEESFYTFIEPALCFFTAETNYKDSLS
;
A
#
# COMPACT_ATOMS: atom_id res chain seq x y z
N PHE A 1 8.30 12.49 -1.90
CA PHE A 1 8.15 11.58 -0.75
C PHE A 1 8.50 10.15 -1.15
N ALA A 2 7.95 9.60 -2.25
CA ALA A 2 8.32 8.28 -2.78
C ALA A 2 9.58 8.24 -3.69
N SER A 3 10.26 9.37 -3.86
CA SER A 3 11.52 9.52 -4.59
C SER A 3 12.60 8.46 -4.28
N PRO A 4 12.78 8.00 -3.01
CA PRO A 4 13.75 6.96 -2.67
C PRO A 4 13.55 5.63 -3.41
N VAL A 5 12.30 5.26 -3.72
CA VAL A 5 11.95 4.01 -4.43
C VAL A 5 11.66 4.21 -5.92
N GLY A 6 11.81 5.45 -6.41
CA GLY A 6 11.76 5.81 -7.82
C GLY A 6 13.17 6.09 -8.35
N LEU A 7 13.40 7.30 -8.84
CA LEU A 7 14.65 7.69 -9.52
C LEU A 7 15.92 7.50 -8.68
N MET A 8 15.82 7.53 -7.35
CA MET A 8 16.99 7.40 -6.47
C MET A 8 17.41 5.95 -6.19
N LEU A 9 16.59 4.96 -6.57
CA LEU A 9 16.88 3.55 -6.29
C LEU A 9 17.84 3.00 -7.38
N PRO A 10 19.11 2.70 -7.04
CA PRO A 10 20.16 2.46 -8.04
C PRO A 10 20.20 0.99 -8.51
N CYS A 11 19.05 0.44 -8.89
CA CYS A 11 18.94 -0.91 -9.44
C CYS A 11 17.82 -1.02 -10.47
N ASN A 12 17.76 -2.13 -11.20
CA ASN A 12 16.64 -2.37 -12.11
C ASN A 12 15.38 -2.65 -11.29
N HIS A 13 14.38 -1.77 -11.41
CA HIS A 13 13.15 -1.90 -10.66
C HIS A 13 11.96 -1.26 -11.38
N ILE A 14 10.76 -1.64 -10.94
CA ILE A 14 9.49 -1.00 -11.24
C ILE A 14 8.82 -0.69 -9.90
N TYR A 15 8.39 0.55 -9.73
CA TYR A 15 7.56 0.96 -8.60
C TYR A 15 6.09 1.03 -9.04
N ASN A 16 5.29 0.03 -8.66
CA ASN A 16 3.86 0.03 -8.97
C ASN A 16 3.06 0.72 -7.88
N GLN A 17 2.07 1.50 -8.31
CA GLN A 17 1.21 2.34 -7.48
C GLN A 17 -0.24 2.04 -7.85
N TYR A 18 -0.98 1.40 -6.95
CA TYR A 18 -2.36 0.97 -7.18
C TYR A 18 -3.30 1.72 -6.24
N LEU A 19 -4.36 2.31 -6.82
CA LEU A 19 -5.49 2.87 -6.10
C LEU A 19 -6.77 2.17 -6.56
N PHE A 20 -7.51 1.63 -5.60
CA PHE A 20 -8.80 1.00 -5.84
C PHE A 20 -9.88 1.94 -5.29
N ILE A 21 -10.51 2.68 -6.20
CA ILE A 21 -11.60 3.60 -5.88
C ILE A 21 -12.90 2.79 -5.94
N GLU A 22 -13.39 2.42 -4.76
CA GLU A 22 -14.57 1.57 -4.58
C GLU A 22 -15.72 2.39 -3.96
N ASP A 23 -16.82 1.71 -3.64
CA ASP A 23 -17.91 2.30 -2.86
C ASP A 23 -17.45 2.57 -1.42
N SER A 24 -17.19 3.85 -1.14
CA SER A 24 -16.75 4.30 0.17
C SER A 24 -17.79 4.00 1.24
N ASP A 25 -19.08 4.19 0.98
CA ASP A 25 -20.13 3.96 1.97
C ASP A 25 -20.21 2.48 2.35
N ALA A 26 -20.06 1.58 1.37
CA ALA A 26 -19.97 0.14 1.62
C ALA A 26 -18.75 -0.24 2.48
N ASN A 27 -17.60 0.42 2.25
CA ASN A 27 -16.40 0.22 3.07
C ASN A 27 -16.61 0.67 4.52
N LEU A 28 -17.22 1.84 4.71
CA LEU A 28 -17.53 2.37 6.05
C LEU A 28 -18.54 1.47 6.78
N GLU A 29 -19.62 1.04 6.13
CA GLU A 29 -20.61 0.13 6.73
C GLU A 29 -19.96 -1.19 7.18
N ARG A 30 -19.05 -1.74 6.37
CA ARG A 30 -18.27 -2.94 6.71
C ARG A 30 -17.43 -2.70 7.97
N PHE A 31 -16.75 -1.56 8.07
CA PHE A 31 -15.95 -1.22 9.24
C PHE A 31 -16.78 -1.00 10.49
N GLU A 32 -17.93 -0.35 10.39
CA GLU A 32 -18.84 -0.22 11.52
C GLU A 32 -19.31 -1.58 12.04
N LYS A 33 -19.63 -2.52 11.13
CA LYS A 33 -20.00 -3.89 11.50
C LYS A 33 -18.83 -4.61 12.18
N GLN A 34 -17.61 -4.43 11.68
CA GLN A 34 -16.40 -4.99 12.32
C GLN A 34 -16.17 -4.41 13.72
N ALA A 35 -16.28 -3.09 13.89
CA ALA A 35 -16.15 -2.44 15.20
C ALA A 35 -17.19 -2.96 16.19
N ARG A 36 -18.47 -3.08 15.80
CA ARG A 36 -19.53 -3.66 16.64
C ARG A 36 -19.21 -5.10 17.06
N ASN A 37 -18.69 -5.91 16.14
CA ASN A 37 -18.28 -7.28 16.43
C ASN A 37 -17.11 -7.31 17.42
N MET A 38 -16.08 -6.49 17.22
CA MET A 38 -14.93 -6.38 18.12
C MET A 38 -15.37 -5.94 19.51
N HIS A 39 -16.26 -4.95 19.61
CA HIS A 39 -16.85 -4.49 20.87
C HIS A 39 -17.53 -5.62 21.65
N SER A 40 -18.35 -6.42 20.97
CA SER A 40 -19.03 -7.56 21.59
C SER A 40 -18.07 -8.63 22.13
N LEU A 41 -16.88 -8.75 21.52
CA LEU A 41 -15.83 -9.70 21.88
C LEU A 41 -14.69 -9.06 22.69
N ALA A 42 -14.76 -7.76 23.00
CA ALA A 42 -13.68 -6.99 23.60
C ALA A 42 -13.37 -7.43 25.05
N ARG A 43 -14.38 -7.94 25.77
CA ARG A 43 -14.21 -8.51 27.12
C ARG A 43 -13.30 -9.74 27.14
N TYR A 44 -13.05 -10.37 26.00
CA TYR A 44 -12.31 -11.61 25.88
C TYR A 44 -10.87 -11.41 25.36
N SER A 45 -10.50 -10.21 24.90
CA SER A 45 -9.15 -9.94 24.38
C SER A 45 -8.81 -8.45 24.34
N ARG A 46 -7.66 -8.08 24.91
CA ARG A 46 -7.08 -6.74 24.77
C ARG A 46 -6.80 -6.36 23.30
N SER A 47 -6.50 -7.35 22.46
CA SER A 47 -6.28 -7.12 21.02
C SER A 47 -7.56 -6.64 20.33
N ASN A 48 -8.73 -7.18 20.72
CA ASN A 48 -10.01 -6.74 20.15
C ASN A 48 -10.34 -5.30 20.54
N GLN A 49 -9.99 -4.86 21.75
CA GLN A 49 -10.16 -3.47 22.19
C GLN A 49 -9.32 -2.51 21.33
N ILE A 50 -8.04 -2.83 21.12
CA ILE A 50 -7.14 -2.00 20.30
C ILE A 50 -7.62 -1.93 18.85
N ASN A 51 -8.03 -3.06 18.27
CA ASN A 51 -8.55 -3.08 16.90
C ASN A 51 -9.86 -2.29 16.76
N GLU A 52 -10.75 -2.36 17.77
CA GLU A 52 -11.96 -1.53 17.81
C GLU A 52 -11.61 -0.05 17.80
N GLU A 53 -10.69 0.38 18.67
CA GLU A 53 -10.23 1.77 18.75
C GLU A 53 -9.70 2.27 17.39
N TRP A 54 -8.86 1.48 16.71
CA TRP A 54 -8.33 1.85 15.39
C TRP A 54 -9.41 1.95 14.31
N ILE A 55 -10.38 1.04 14.30
CA ILE A 55 -11.50 1.11 13.34
C ILE A 55 -12.36 2.36 13.63
N GLN A 56 -12.63 2.67 14.90
CA GLN A 56 -13.37 3.86 15.29
C GLN A 56 -12.63 5.14 14.90
N GLU A 57 -11.31 5.20 15.08
CA GLU A 57 -10.48 6.32 14.64
C GLU A 57 -10.57 6.52 13.13
N TYR A 58 -10.45 5.44 12.34
CA TYR A 58 -10.61 5.50 10.89
C TYR A 58 -11.99 6.04 10.47
N LEU A 59 -13.07 5.52 11.05
CA LEU A 59 -14.45 5.96 10.79
C LEU A 59 -14.66 7.43 11.15
N ASN A 60 -14.10 7.88 12.28
CA ASN A 60 -14.20 9.27 12.73
C ASN A 60 -13.47 10.22 11.78
N ILE A 61 -12.28 9.86 11.31
CA ILE A 61 -11.54 10.65 10.32
C ILE A 61 -12.35 10.73 9.02
N ALA A 62 -12.85 9.59 8.52
CA ALA A 62 -13.64 9.54 7.30
C ALA A 62 -14.85 10.48 7.37
N HIS A 63 -15.66 10.39 8.42
CA HIS A 63 -16.87 11.21 8.58
C HIS A 63 -16.58 12.69 8.87
N SER A 64 -15.61 12.97 9.75
CA SER A 64 -15.34 14.36 10.17
C SER A 64 -14.73 15.22 9.08
N GLN A 65 -13.95 14.60 8.18
CA GLN A 65 -13.27 15.30 7.09
C GLN A 65 -13.92 15.03 5.72
N GLY A 66 -14.93 14.15 5.64
CA GLY A 66 -15.58 13.79 4.38
C GLY A 66 -14.67 13.05 3.41
N LEU A 67 -13.74 12.23 3.93
CA LEU A 67 -12.75 11.53 3.11
C LEU A 67 -13.35 10.27 2.48
N THR A 68 -12.93 9.99 1.24
CA THR A 68 -13.31 8.78 0.52
C THR A 68 -12.43 7.61 0.94
N SER A 69 -13.04 6.56 1.48
CA SER A 69 -12.36 5.31 1.83
C SER A 69 -12.00 4.54 0.57
N ILE A 70 -10.71 4.29 0.38
CA ILE A 70 -10.17 3.54 -0.77
C ILE A 70 -9.26 2.42 -0.28
N ARG A 71 -8.92 1.47 -1.17
CA ARG A 71 -7.77 0.58 -0.97
C ARG A 71 -6.59 1.06 -1.79
N ALA A 72 -5.38 0.85 -1.29
CA ALA A 72 -4.15 1.14 -1.99
C ALA A 72 -3.14 0.00 -1.85
N HIS A 73 -2.22 -0.09 -2.81
CA HIS A 73 -1.04 -0.94 -2.73
C HIS A 73 0.13 -0.28 -3.44
N PHE A 74 1.32 -0.44 -2.86
CA PHE A 74 2.56 0.07 -3.41
C PHE A 74 3.63 -1.00 -3.26
N ASN A 75 4.30 -1.37 -4.35
CA ASN A 75 5.40 -2.32 -4.30
C ASN A 75 6.53 -1.96 -5.25
N VAL A 76 7.73 -2.41 -4.87
CA VAL A 76 8.93 -2.36 -5.70
C VAL A 76 9.19 -3.77 -6.21
N LEU A 77 9.12 -3.95 -7.52
CA LEU A 77 9.58 -5.15 -8.20
C LEU A 77 10.99 -4.88 -8.72
N ALA A 78 12.01 -5.50 -8.13
CA ALA A 78 13.40 -5.33 -8.54
C ALA A 78 13.98 -6.65 -9.06
N TRP A 79 14.90 -6.58 -10.01
CA TRP A 79 15.47 -7.77 -10.66
C TRP A 79 16.94 -7.59 -11.04
N SER A 80 17.64 -8.72 -11.17
CA SER A 80 18.97 -8.79 -11.80
C SER A 80 19.14 -10.16 -12.49
N SER A 81 20.00 -10.21 -13.50
CA SER A 81 20.51 -11.46 -14.07
C SER A 81 21.62 -12.10 -13.23
N ASP A 82 22.26 -11.35 -12.33
CA ASP A 82 23.27 -11.84 -11.40
C ASP A 82 22.63 -12.16 -10.03
N LYS A 83 22.79 -13.41 -9.59
CA LYS A 83 22.24 -13.89 -8.32
C LYS A 83 22.91 -13.25 -7.11
N GLU A 84 24.18 -12.89 -7.19
CA GLU A 84 24.89 -12.24 -6.09
C GLU A 84 24.38 -10.80 -5.89
N GLU A 85 24.03 -10.11 -6.99
CA GLU A 85 23.46 -8.76 -6.96
C GLU A 85 22.08 -8.71 -6.31
N LEU A 86 21.27 -9.78 -6.42
CA LEU A 86 19.94 -9.85 -5.79
C LEU A 86 19.97 -9.62 -4.27
N ARG A 87 21.03 -10.05 -3.59
CA ARG A 87 21.18 -9.81 -2.14
C ARG A 87 21.39 -8.34 -1.85
N GLN A 88 22.16 -7.65 -2.69
CA GLN A 88 22.41 -6.22 -2.57
C GLN A 88 21.15 -5.42 -2.88
N ILE A 89 20.48 -5.72 -3.99
CA ILE A 89 19.21 -5.10 -4.40
C ILE A 89 18.17 -5.17 -3.28
N LYS A 90 18.03 -6.34 -2.65
CA LYS A 90 17.09 -6.50 -1.52
C LYS A 90 17.39 -5.53 -0.37
N ASN A 91 18.67 -5.33 -0.06
CA ASN A 91 19.08 -4.40 0.99
C ASN A 91 18.81 -2.94 0.58
N ASP A 92 19.15 -2.58 -0.65
CA ASP A 92 18.97 -1.22 -1.18
C ASP A 92 17.49 -0.82 -1.22
N VAL A 93 16.62 -1.72 -1.70
CA VAL A 93 15.15 -1.52 -1.67
C VAL A 93 14.65 -1.39 -0.23
N GLY A 94 15.13 -2.23 0.68
CA GLY A 94 14.77 -2.14 2.10
C GLY A 94 15.17 -0.81 2.73
N SER A 95 16.38 -0.32 2.43
CA SER A 95 16.87 0.98 2.89
C SER A 95 16.07 2.13 2.28
N ALA A 96 15.71 2.07 1.00
CA ALA A 96 14.89 3.08 0.34
C ALA A 96 13.49 3.18 0.97
N LEU A 97 12.84 2.04 1.25
CA LEU A 97 11.54 2.01 1.93
C LEU A 97 11.63 2.53 3.37
N ALA A 98 12.73 2.25 4.07
CA ALA A 98 12.96 2.78 5.42
C ALA A 98 13.12 4.32 5.42
N LEU A 99 13.71 4.92 4.37
CA LEU A 99 13.78 6.38 4.22
C LEU A 99 12.41 7.04 4.05
N MET A 100 11.41 6.28 3.63
CA MET A 100 10.01 6.70 3.56
C MET A 100 9.24 6.40 4.86
N GLU A 101 9.93 6.01 5.93
CA GLU A 101 9.34 5.57 7.20
C GLU A 101 8.36 4.39 7.05
N CYS A 102 8.57 3.58 6.02
CA CYS A 102 7.75 2.41 5.74
C CYS A 102 8.42 1.14 6.27
N HIS A 103 7.61 0.21 6.76
CA HIS A 103 8.05 -1.14 7.12
C HIS A 103 7.77 -2.10 5.96
N PRO A 104 8.79 -2.50 5.17
CA PRO A 104 8.57 -3.31 3.99
C PRO A 104 8.25 -4.76 4.35
N ARG A 105 7.23 -5.32 3.70
CA ARG A 105 7.00 -6.77 3.67
C ARG A 105 7.64 -7.34 2.41
N HIS A 106 8.65 -8.18 2.57
CA HIS A 106 9.21 -8.93 1.45
C HIS A 106 8.23 -10.03 1.05
N ASN A 107 7.52 -9.84 -0.06
CA ASN A 107 6.55 -10.82 -0.54
C ASN A 107 7.28 -11.97 -1.29
N THR A 108 7.17 -13.18 -0.75
CA THR A 108 7.74 -14.40 -1.33
C THR A 108 6.68 -15.36 -1.90
N ILE A 109 5.40 -15.02 -1.77
CA ILE A 109 4.27 -15.91 -2.11
C ILE A 109 3.54 -15.36 -3.33
N ASP A 110 3.09 -14.10 -3.27
CA ASP A 110 2.20 -13.50 -4.28
C ASP A 110 2.98 -12.70 -5.32
N ALA A 111 4.31 -12.80 -5.35
CA ALA A 111 5.16 -12.06 -6.26
C ALA A 111 4.76 -12.28 -7.73
N ALA A 112 4.41 -13.51 -8.12
CA ALA A 112 3.94 -13.82 -9.47
C ALA A 112 2.59 -13.15 -9.79
N THR A 113 1.66 -13.17 -8.85
CA THR A 113 0.34 -12.56 -8.98
C THR A 113 0.45 -11.03 -9.06
N LEU A 114 1.26 -10.43 -8.20
CA LEU A 114 1.52 -8.98 -8.21
C LEU A 114 2.22 -8.52 -9.50
N TYR A 115 3.15 -9.32 -10.03
CA TYR A 115 3.74 -9.06 -11.34
C TYR A 115 2.69 -9.12 -12.45
N TRP A 116 1.85 -10.15 -12.45
CA TRP A 116 0.79 -10.34 -13.44
C TRP A 116 -0.25 -9.21 -13.41
N ALA A 117 -0.67 -8.79 -12.22
CA ALA A 117 -1.63 -7.70 -12.02
C ALA A 117 -1.08 -6.33 -12.47
N GLY A 118 0.24 -6.17 -12.50
CA GLY A 118 0.90 -4.96 -13.02
C GLY A 118 0.95 -4.86 -14.55
N ILE A 119 0.58 -5.92 -15.26
CA ILE A 119 0.48 -5.89 -16.73
C ILE A 119 -0.77 -5.11 -17.12
N PRO A 120 -0.69 -4.14 -18.06
CA PRO A 120 -1.85 -3.38 -18.52
C PRO A 120 -3.02 -4.29 -18.92
N GLY A 121 -4.18 -4.05 -18.32
CA GLY A 121 -5.40 -4.84 -18.53
C GLY A 121 -5.66 -5.95 -17.50
N ASN A 122 -4.66 -6.32 -16.67
CA ASN A 122 -4.77 -7.41 -15.69
C ASN A 122 -5.01 -6.94 -14.25
N ALA A 123 -5.24 -5.63 -14.03
CA ALA A 123 -5.43 -5.09 -12.68
C ALA A 123 -6.63 -5.69 -11.93
N ALA A 124 -7.60 -6.29 -12.65
CA ALA A 124 -8.74 -6.99 -12.05
C ALA A 124 -8.33 -8.28 -11.29
N ASP A 125 -7.19 -8.87 -11.64
CA ASP A 125 -6.63 -10.06 -10.97
C ASP A 125 -5.76 -9.71 -9.75
N PHE A 126 -5.76 -8.44 -9.33
CA PHE A 126 -4.96 -8.01 -8.18
C PHE A 126 -5.43 -8.69 -6.87
N PRO A 127 -4.53 -9.29 -6.08
CA PRO A 127 -4.88 -9.97 -4.83
C PRO A 127 -5.36 -8.96 -3.78
N ALA A 128 -6.64 -8.99 -3.42
CA ALA A 128 -7.24 -8.00 -2.54
C ALA A 128 -6.57 -7.94 -1.16
N GLU A 129 -6.07 -9.06 -0.67
CA GLU A 129 -5.33 -9.22 0.60
C GLU A 129 -3.99 -8.49 0.64
N GLU A 130 -3.41 -8.15 -0.51
CA GLU A 130 -2.17 -7.38 -0.58
C GLU A 130 -2.42 -5.87 -0.55
N SER A 131 -3.68 -5.42 -0.64
CA SER A 131 -4.06 -4.02 -0.48
C SER A 131 -4.42 -3.67 0.96
N PHE A 132 -4.34 -2.39 1.31
CA PHE A 132 -4.77 -1.89 2.62
C PHE A 132 -5.72 -0.70 2.45
N TYR A 133 -6.57 -0.47 3.45
CA TYR A 133 -7.49 0.66 3.45
C TYR A 133 -6.78 1.95 3.88
N THR A 134 -7.09 3.03 3.17
CA THR A 134 -6.58 4.36 3.43
C THR A 134 -7.55 5.39 2.85
N PHE A 135 -7.11 6.65 2.74
CA PHE A 135 -7.83 7.72 2.06
C PHE A 135 -7.01 8.20 0.86
N ILE A 136 -7.63 8.97 -0.04
CA ILE A 136 -6.97 9.43 -1.27
C ILE A 136 -5.71 10.25 -0.95
N GLU A 137 -5.79 11.21 -0.03
CA GLU A 137 -4.70 12.14 0.26
C GLU A 137 -3.45 11.45 0.82
N PRO A 138 -3.53 10.58 1.85
CA PRO A 138 -2.38 9.79 2.28
C PRO A 138 -1.86 8.84 1.19
N ALA A 139 -2.73 8.26 0.36
CA ALA A 139 -2.30 7.38 -0.72
C ALA A 139 -1.49 8.12 -1.79
N LEU A 140 -1.88 9.36 -2.12
CA LEU A 140 -1.16 10.21 -3.07
C LEU A 140 0.24 10.63 -2.56
N CYS A 141 0.49 10.62 -1.25
CA CYS A 141 1.85 10.84 -0.73
C CYS A 141 2.85 9.79 -1.23
N PHE A 142 2.38 8.59 -1.58
CA PHE A 142 3.21 7.51 -2.14
C PHE A 142 3.43 7.63 -3.65
N PHE A 143 2.82 8.61 -4.32
CA PHE A 143 2.99 8.73 -5.77
C PHE A 143 4.36 9.33 -6.14
N THR A 144 4.97 8.79 -7.19
CA THR A 144 6.18 9.36 -7.80
C THR A 144 5.79 10.25 -8.98
N ALA A 145 5.91 11.57 -8.80
CA ALA A 145 5.70 12.56 -9.86
C ALA A 145 7.00 13.01 -10.54
N GLU A 146 8.14 12.51 -10.06
CA GLU A 146 9.47 12.88 -10.55
C GLU A 146 9.87 12.00 -11.72
N THR A 147 10.46 12.60 -12.76
CA THR A 147 10.97 11.86 -13.91
C THR A 147 12.21 12.52 -14.51
N ASN A 148 13.02 11.73 -15.20
CA ASN A 148 14.19 12.22 -15.95
C ASN A 148 13.86 12.48 -17.44
N TYR A 149 12.59 12.41 -17.84
CA TYR A 149 12.19 12.66 -19.23
C TYR A 149 12.29 14.15 -19.59
N LYS A 150 12.85 14.44 -20.76
CA LYS A 150 13.12 15.81 -21.23
C LYS A 150 11.88 16.64 -21.51
N ASP A 151 10.78 15.97 -21.84
CA ASP A 151 9.46 16.55 -22.13
C ASP A 151 8.56 16.62 -20.88
N SER A 152 9.10 16.26 -19.71
CA SER A 152 8.43 16.48 -18.44
C SER A 152 8.17 17.97 -18.22
N LEU A 153 6.92 18.29 -17.86
CA LEU A 153 6.55 19.62 -17.37
C LEU A 153 6.87 19.80 -15.88
N SER A 154 7.08 18.68 -15.16
CA SER A 154 7.58 18.63 -13.79
C SER A 154 9.10 18.55 -13.73
#